data_AF-A0A258W7N0-F1
#
_entry.id   AF-A0A258W7N0-F1
#
_cell.length_a   1.000
_cell.length_b   1.000
_cell.length_c   1.000
_cell.angle_alpha   90.00
_cell.angle_beta   90.00
_cell.angle_gamma   90.00
#
_symmetry.space_group_name_H-M   'P 1'
#
loop_
_entity.id
_entity.type
_entity.pdbx_description
1 polymer ?
#
loop_
_entity_poly.entity_id
_entity_poly.type
_entity_poly.pdbx_seq_one_letter_code
_entity_poly.pdbx_strand_id
1 'polypeptide(L)' 'NGEIDFILKIVSRDLQSFQEFLTSKLTPAPNVASVKTSLTIRTAKQVPGVPLED' A
#
# COMPACT_ATOMS: atom_id res chain seq x y z
N ASN A 1 6.80 -1.81 16.76
CA ASN A 1 6.43 -3.15 17.26
C ASN A 1 6.59 -4.28 16.25
N GLY A 2 7.14 -4.05 15.04
CA GLY A 2 7.46 -5.16 14.11
C GLY A 2 6.24 -5.95 13.61
N GLU A 3 5.04 -5.37 13.66
CA GLU A 3 3.81 -6.05 13.24
C GLU A 3 3.65 -6.11 11.71
N ILE A 4 4.34 -5.22 11.00
CA ILE A 4 4.32 -5.12 9.54
C ILE A 4 5.77 -5.18 9.03
N ASP A 5 6.09 -6.20 8.25
CA ASP A 5 7.42 -6.38 7.65
C ASP A 5 7.65 -5.45 6.44
N PHE A 6 6.60 -5.24 5.64
CA PHE A 6 6.65 -4.45 4.42
C PHE A 6 5.45 -3.50 4.29
N ILE A 7 5.69 -2.28 3.83
CA ILE A 7 4.63 -1.32 3.48
C ILE A 7 4.64 -1.12 1.97
N LEU A 8 3.49 -1.34 1.34
CA LEU A 8 3.29 -1.13 -0.09
C LEU A 8 2.33 0.04 -0.31
N LYS A 9 2.72 0.99 -1.16
CA LYS A 9 1.81 2.01 -1.67
C LYS A 9 1.21 1.50 -2.98
N ILE A 10 -0.08 1.17 -2.97
CA ILE A 10 -0.81 0.68 -4.14
C ILE A 10 -1.68 1.80 -4.69
N VAL A 11 -1.67 1.97 -6.02
CA VAL A 11 -2.58 2.86 -6.74
C VAL A 11 -3.44 2.00 -7.66
N SER A 12 -4.75 2.16 -7.56
CA SER A 12 -5.74 1.42 -8.36
C SER A 12 -6.78 2.40 -8.91
N ARG A 13 -7.41 2.05 -10.04
CA ARG A 13 -8.47 2.85 -10.66
C ARG A 13 -9.74 2.90 -9.80
N ASP A 14 -10.06 1.78 -9.17
CA ASP A 14 -11.24 1.61 -8.32
C ASP A 14 -11.02 0.50 -7.28
N LEU A 15 -12.01 0.32 -6.40
CA LEU A 15 -11.99 -0.70 -5.35
C LEU A 15 -12.06 -2.12 -5.90
N GLN A 16 -12.72 -2.35 -7.03
CA GLN A 16 -12.84 -3.68 -7.63
C GLN A 16 -11.48 -4.16 -8.15
N SER A 17 -10.80 -3.31 -8.91
CA SER A 17 -9.45 -3.54 -9.42
C SER A 17 -8.44 -3.76 -8.28
N PHE A 18 -8.59 -3.03 -7.17
CA PHE A 18 -7.76 -3.21 -5.98
C PHE A 18 -8.01 -4.56 -5.30
N GLN A 19 -9.28 -4.93 -5.13
CA GLN A 19 -9.67 -6.19 -4.52
C GLN A 19 -9.19 -7.38 -5.37
N GLU A 20 -9.32 -7.31 -6.69
CA GLU A 20 -8.82 -8.34 -7.60
C GLU A 20 -7.30 -8.51 -7.50
N PHE A 21 -6.54 -7.42 -7.43
CA PHE A 21 -5.09 -7.49 -7.21
C PHE A 21 -4.75 -8.15 -5.87
N LEU A 22 -5.43 -7.75 -4.79
CA LEU A 22 -5.19 -8.32 -3.47
C LEU A 22 -5.46 -9.83 -3.44
N THR A 23 -6.61 -10.27 -3.94
CA THR A 23 -7.03 -11.67 -3.81
C THR A 23 -6.37 -12.59 -4.82
N SER A 24 -6.09 -12.11 -6.04
CA SER A 24 -5.54 -12.96 -7.11
C SER A 24 -4.01 -12.92 -7.21
N LYS A 25 -3.35 -11.88 -6.65
CA LYS A 25 -1.90 -11.71 -6.77
C LYS A 25 -1.20 -11.63 -5.42
N LEU A 26 -1.57 -10.67 -4.57
CA LEU A 26 -0.77 -10.36 -3.37
C LEU A 26 -0.94 -11.41 -2.26
N THR A 27 -2.18 -11.69 -1.85
CA THR A 27 -2.48 -12.66 -0.78
C THR A 27 -1.98 -14.08 -1.07
N PRO A 28 -2.08 -14.63 -2.30
CA PRO A 28 -1.58 -15.98 -2.59
C PRO A 28 -0.08 -16.02 -2.94
N ALA A 29 0.62 -14.88 -2.97
CA ALA A 29 2.04 -14.87 -3.33
C ALA A 29 2.89 -15.66 -2.31
N PRO A 30 3.94 -16.36 -2.78
CA PRO A 30 4.84 -17.05 -1.87
C PRO A 30 5.47 -16.05 -0.88
N ASN A 31 5.62 -16.47 0.37
CA ASN A 31 6.15 -15.67 1.49
C ASN A 31 5.26 -14.51 1.97
N VAL A 32 4.00 -14.44 1.53
CA VAL A 32 3.03 -13.50 2.10
C VAL A 32 2.21 -14.23 3.16
N ALA A 33 2.50 -13.98 4.44
CA ALA A 33 1.80 -14.63 5.55
C ALA A 33 0.45 -13.96 5.88
N SER A 34 0.40 -12.63 5.85
CA SER A 34 -0.83 -11.87 6.06
C SER A 34 -0.74 -10.49 5.39
N VAL A 35 -1.90 -9.91 5.06
CA VAL A 35 -1.99 -8.58 4.47
C VAL A 35 -2.97 -7.76 5.29
N LYS A 36 -2.55 -6.56 5.70
CA LYS A 36 -3.41 -5.53 6.27
C LYS A 36 -3.48 -4.35 5.32
N THR A 37 -4.68 -3.83 5.07
CA THR A 37 -4.89 -2.74 4.12
C THR A 37 -5.39 -1.48 4.82
N SER A 38 -5.02 -0.33 4.28
CA SER A 38 -5.52 0.99 4.72
C SER A 38 -5.81 1.83 3.49
N LEU A 39 -7.03 2.34 3.37
CA LEU A 39 -7.45 3.15 2.23
C LEU A 39 -7.19 4.63 2.52
N THR A 40 -6.59 5.33 1.56
CA THR A 40 -6.41 6.79 1.66
C THR A 40 -7.69 7.51 1.23
N ILE A 41 -8.31 8.26 2.15
CA ILE A 41 -9.53 9.04 1.87
C ILE A 41 -9.20 10.44 1.36
N ARG A 42 -8.19 11.10 1.96
CA ARG A 42 -7.72 12.44 1.58
C ARG A 42 -6.21 12.53 1.71
N THR A 43 -5.57 13.23 0.78
CA THR A 43 -4.13 13.49 0.80
C THR A 43 -3.88 14.92 1.26
N ALA A 44 -3.30 15.09 2.46
CA ALA A 44 -3.04 16.42 3.01
C ALA A 44 -1.76 17.08 2.44
N LYS A 45 -0.74 16.27 2.10
CA LYS A 45 0.52 16.73 1.51
C LYS A 45 1.06 15.65 0.56
N GLN A 46 1.53 16.06 -0.62
CA GLN A 46 2.14 15.17 -1.61
C GLN A 46 3.39 15.82 -2.21
N VAL A 47 4.44 15.93 -1.39
CA VAL A 47 5.73 16.48 -1.82
C VAL A 47 6.78 15.38 -1.65
N PRO A 48 7.44 14.94 -2.75
CA PRO A 48 8.55 14.00 -2.66
C PRO A 48 9.82 14.70 -2.18
N GLY A 49 10.83 13.92 -1.77
CA GLY A 49 12.15 14.42 -1.43
C GLY A 49 12.44 14.49 0.07
N VAL A 50 13.73 14.65 0.37
CA VAL A 50 14.24 14.89 1.72
C VAL A 50 14.20 16.40 1.96
N PRO A 51 13.80 16.88 3.15
CA PRO A 51 13.91 18.30 3.47
C PRO A 51 15.38 18.71 3.42
N LEU A 52 15.74 19.57 2.47
CA LEU A 52 17.02 20.25 2.38
C LEU A 52 16.78 21.73 2.66
N GLU A 53 17.74 22.39 3.31
CA GLU A 53 17.80 23.85 3.34
C GLU A 53 18.23 24.35 1.95
N ASP A 54 17.75 25.54 1.55
CA ASP A 54 18.14 26.16 0.28
C ASP A 54 19.65 26.50 0.22
#